data_AF-A0A9W4DVQ8-F1
#
_entry.id   AF-A0A9W4DVQ8-F1
#
_cell.length_a   1.000
_cell.length_b   1.000
_cell.length_c   1.000
_cell.angle_alpha   90.00
_cell.angle_beta   90.00
_cell.angle_gamma   90.00
#
_symmetry.space_group_name_H-M   'P 1'
#
loop_
_entity.id
_entity.type
_entity.pdbx_description
1 polymer ?
#
loop_
_entity_poly.entity_id
_entity_poly.type
_entity_poly.pdbx_seq_one_letter_code
_entity_poly.pdbx_strand_id
1 'polypeptide(L)' 'MTEDELDISPWCSGPLIDEASGPLFYFGLRWSMAEEASAYAAELASSMDLVCFDVSMDKLRSRSSGIG' A
#
# COMPACT_ATOMS: atom_id res chain seq x y z
N MET A 1 -19.73 -3.32 5.05
CA MET A 1 -18.54 -3.55 5.88
C MET A 1 -19.01 -3.59 7.30
N THR A 2 -18.89 -4.73 7.98
CA THR A 2 -19.21 -4.83 9.41
C THR A 2 -18.12 -4.12 10.22
N GLU A 3 -18.40 -3.65 11.43
CA GLU A 3 -17.42 -2.96 12.27
C GLU A 3 -16.16 -3.83 12.53
N ASP A 4 -16.31 -5.15 12.57
CA ASP A 4 -15.21 -6.11 12.69
C ASP A 4 -14.24 -6.08 11.48
N GLU A 5 -14.77 -5.82 10.27
CA GLU A 5 -13.99 -5.76 9.02
C GLU A 5 -13.14 -4.48 8.96
N LEU A 6 -13.62 -3.41 9.59
CA LEU A 6 -12.89 -2.15 9.72
C LEU A 6 -11.73 -2.24 10.71
N ASP A 7 -11.83 -3.11 11.71
CA ASP A 7 -10.78 -3.24 12.73
C ASP A 7 -9.57 -4.04 12.22
N ILE A 8 -9.79 -5.00 11.32
CA ILE A 8 -8.71 -5.81 10.71
C ILE A 8 -8.24 -5.30 9.35
N SER A 9 -8.96 -4.36 8.73
CA SER A 9 -8.56 -3.79 7.44
C SER A 9 -7.33 -2.89 7.59
N PRO A 10 -6.29 -3.06 6.74
CA PRO A 10 -5.13 -2.18 6.73
C PRO A 10 -5.45 -0.81 6.13
N TRP A 11 -6.59 -0.66 5.45
CA TRP A 11 -6.99 0.54 4.73
C TRP A 11 -7.70 1.53 5.65
N CYS A 12 -7.29 2.80 5.63
CA CYS A 12 -7.94 3.88 6.39
C CYS A 12 -9.04 4.61 5.58
N SER A 13 -9.16 4.27 4.31
CA SER A 13 -10.16 4.76 3.36
C SER A 13 -10.63 3.60 2.50
N GLY A 14 -11.81 3.74 1.90
CA GLY A 14 -12.33 2.75 0.98
C GLY A 14 -13.61 3.24 0.31
N PRO A 15 -13.99 2.63 -0.82
CA PRO A 15 -13.33 1.54 -1.54
C PRO A 15 -12.03 1.97 -2.22
N LEU A 16 -10.96 1.15 -2.15
CA LEU A 16 -9.65 1.54 -2.71
C LEU A 16 -9.67 1.82 -4.22
N ILE A 17 -10.58 1.18 -4.95
CA ILE A 17 -10.71 1.38 -6.40
C ILE A 17 -11.12 2.82 -6.74
N ASP A 18 -11.80 3.51 -5.83
CA ASP A 18 -12.23 4.88 -6.03
C ASP A 18 -11.06 5.88 -5.93
N GLU A 19 -9.94 5.45 -5.33
CA GLU A 19 -8.69 6.21 -5.22
C GLU A 19 -7.75 5.98 -6.43
N ALA A 20 -8.17 5.14 -7.39
CA ALA A 20 -7.47 4.96 -8.66
C ALA A 20 -7.71 6.17 -9.57
N SER A 21 -6.64 6.80 -10.06
CA SER A 21 -6.74 7.93 -10.97
C SER A 21 -5.67 7.85 -12.06
N GLY A 22 -6.11 7.51 -13.28
CA GLY A 22 -5.22 7.34 -14.42
C GLY A 22 -4.15 6.27 -14.15
N PRO A 23 -2.85 6.57 -14.32
CA PRO A 23 -1.77 5.61 -14.08
C PRO A 23 -1.40 5.46 -12.59
N LEU A 24 -2.10 6.13 -11.68
CA LEU A 24 -1.80 6.15 -10.25
C LEU A 24 -2.88 5.39 -9.47
N PHE A 25 -2.44 4.63 -8.48
CA PHE A 25 -3.29 3.98 -7.50
C PHE A 25 -2.84 4.43 -6.11
N TYR A 26 -3.64 5.27 -5.45
CA TYR A 26 -3.37 5.72 -4.09
C TYR A 26 -4.14 4.85 -3.09
N PHE A 27 -3.49 4.46 -1.99
CA PHE A 27 -4.19 3.76 -0.92
C PHE A 27 -3.71 4.30 0.43
N GLY A 28 -4.66 4.80 1.22
CA GLY A 28 -4.40 5.23 2.58
C GLY A 28 -4.32 4.02 3.52
N LEU A 29 -3.26 3.95 4.32
CA LEU A 29 -3.07 2.91 5.34
C LEU A 29 -3.41 3.43 6.74
N ARG A 30 -3.96 2.56 7.59
CA ARG A 30 -4.06 2.82 9.03
C ARG A 30 -2.65 2.80 9.62
N TRP A 31 -2.35 3.77 10.47
CA TRP A 31 -1.04 3.89 11.12
C TRP A 31 -0.57 2.59 11.78
N SER A 32 -1.47 1.88 12.48
CA SER A 32 -1.17 0.63 13.18
C SER A 32 -0.73 -0.52 12.26
N MET A 33 -1.07 -0.47 10.98
CA MET A 33 -0.74 -1.51 9.98
C MET A 33 0.16 -0.97 8.87
N ALA A 34 0.52 0.31 8.91
CA ALA A 34 1.19 1.00 7.82
C ALA A 34 2.53 0.36 7.49
N GLU A 35 3.34 -0.03 8.48
CA GLU A 35 4.65 -0.63 8.26
C GLU A 35 4.57 -1.94 7.47
N GLU A 36 3.76 -2.90 7.93
CA GLU A 36 3.60 -4.21 7.29
C GLU A 36 2.88 -4.10 5.93
N ALA A 37 1.74 -3.40 5.89
CA ALA A 37 0.93 -3.31 4.69
C ALA A 37 1.62 -2.53 3.56
N SER A 38 2.37 -1.46 3.89
CA SER A 38 3.14 -0.72 2.88
C SER A 38 4.33 -1.53 2.34
N ALA A 39 4.99 -2.34 3.17
CA ALA A 39 6.05 -3.23 2.74
C ALA A 39 5.50 -4.27 1.74
N TYR A 40 4.39 -4.93 2.09
CA TYR A 40 3.72 -5.87 1.20
C TYR A 40 3.28 -5.21 -0.12
N ALA A 41 2.67 -4.02 -0.05
CA ALA A 41 2.20 -3.32 -1.24
C ALA A 41 3.37 -2.91 -2.17
N ALA A 42 4.53 -2.54 -1.61
CA ALA A 42 5.73 -2.25 -2.40
C ALA A 42 6.29 -3.50 -3.10
N GLU A 43 6.29 -4.66 -2.44
CA GLU A 43 6.70 -5.93 -3.05
C GLU A 43 5.74 -6.35 -4.17
N LEU A 44 4.43 -6.22 -3.93
CA LEU A 44 3.41 -6.50 -4.93
C LEU A 44 3.55 -5.57 -6.15
N ALA A 45 3.72 -4.26 -5.92
CA ALA A 45 3.98 -3.30 -6.98
C ALA A 45 5.22 -3.70 -7.80
N SER A 46 6.32 -4.08 -7.13
CA SER A 46 7.52 -4.54 -7.82
C SER A 46 7.29 -5.81 -8.64
N SER A 47 6.42 -6.73 -8.20
CA SER A 47 6.10 -7.95 -8.97
C SER A 47 5.27 -7.67 -10.24
N MET A 48 4.63 -6.50 -10.30
CA MET A 48 3.82 -6.02 -11.42
C MET A 48 4.54 -4.98 -12.27
N ASP A 49 5.86 -4.81 -12.08
CA ASP A 49 6.67 -3.75 -12.71
C ASP A 49 6.15 -2.33 -12.45
N LEU A 50 5.51 -2.12 -11.30
CA LEU A 50 5.04 -0.82 -10.81
C LEU A 50 6.04 -0.19 -9.83
N VAL A 51 5.98 1.13 -9.74
CA VAL A 51 6.78 1.93 -8.81
C VAL A 51 5.93 2.31 -7.60
N CYS A 52 6.44 2.08 -6.38
CA CYS A 52 5.77 2.46 -5.13
C CYS A 52 6.49 3.66 -4.49
N PHE A 53 5.81 4.81 -4.43
CA PHE A 53 6.27 5.97 -3.67
C PHE A 53 5.55 6.00 -2.31
N ASP A 54 6.32 6.09 -1.23
CA ASP A 54 5.78 6.17 0.13
C ASP A 54 5.88 7.59 0.64
N VAL A 55 4.72 8.25 0.72
CA VAL A 55 4.58 9.63 1.21
C VAL A 55 5.03 9.77 2.67
N SER A 56 4.85 8.74 3.50
CA SER A 56 5.26 8.78 4.91
C SER A 56 6.77 8.76 5.09
N MET A 57 7.50 8.20 4.12
CA MET A 57 8.96 8.13 4.11
C MET A 57 9.62 9.12 3.14
N ASP A 58 8.81 9.86 2.38
CA ASP A 58 9.22 10.77 1.31
C ASP A 58 10.24 10.13 0.34
N LYS A 59 10.00 8.87 -0.04
CA LYS A 59 10.91 8.12 -0.90
C LYS A 59 10.23 7.03 -1.72
N LEU A 60 10.88 6.64 -2.81
CA LEU A 60 10.55 5.43 -3.53
C LEU A 60 10.94 4.20 -2.70
N ARG A 61 10.01 3.24 -2.60
CA ARG A 61 10.29 1.91 -2.06
C ARG A 61 11.09 1.14 -3.11
N SER A 62 12.38 0.93 -2.84
CA SER A 62 13.20 0.06 -3.66
C SER A 62 12.70 -1.37 -3.55
N ARG A 63 12.78 -2.12 -4.66
CA ARG A 63 12.63 -3.57 -4.65
C ARG A 63 13.49 -4.15 -3.52
N SER A 64 12.92 -4.99 -2.67
CA SER A 64 13.71 -5.83 -1.78
C SER A 64 14.59 -6.69 -2.70
N SER A 65 15.89 -6.34 -2.77
CA SER A 65 16.87 -7.16 -3.48
C SER A 65 16.89 -8.49 -2.74
N GLY A 66 16.11 -9.45 -3.22
CA GLY A 66 16.20 -10.83 -2.77
C GLY A 66 17.67 -11.24 -2.88
N ILE A 67 18.27 -11.57 -1.74
CA ILE A 67 19.53 -12.29 -1.72
C ILE A 67 19.29 -13.58 -2.50
N GLY A 68 19.85 -13.64 -3.72
CA GLY A 68 19.87 -14.84 -4.54
C GLY A 68 20.86 -15.87 -4.01
#